data_AF-A0A2E6U7T0-F1
#
_entry.id   AF-A0A2E6U7T0-F1
#
_cell.length_a   1.000
_cell.length_b   1.000
_cell.length_c   1.000
_cell.angle_alpha   90.00
_cell.angle_beta   90.00
_cell.angle_gamma   90.00
#
_symmetry.space_group_name_H-M   'P 1'
#
loop_
_entity.id
_entity.type
_entity.pdbx_description
1 polymer ?
#
loop_
_entity_poly.entity_id
_entity_poly.type
_entity_poly.pdbx_seq_one_letter_code
_entity_poly.pdbx_strand_id
1 'polypeptide(L)'
;MSERGLGRGLDHLIEQNATELGFLDAYGPAPEEALGEVFDAACRALKALEGVRSEASYVAASVVLHREEDGSRLTWTGQHLPLVDSDLMLPGMREGMLSPARDKAEVLLVDWTLEVRRCLERMVEHQSTPA
;
A
#
# COMPACT_ATOMS: atom_id res chain seq x y z
N MET A 1 35.05 30.51 -40.13
CA MET A 1 33.98 29.70 -39.52
C MET A 1 34.63 28.73 -38.55
N SER A 2 34.34 28.84 -37.27
CA SER A 2 34.46 27.72 -36.31
C SER A 2 33.57 28.06 -35.12
N GLU A 3 32.80 27.06 -34.74
CA GLU A 3 31.64 27.13 -33.86
C GLU A 3 32.01 27.63 -32.46
N ARG A 4 31.44 28.77 -32.06
CA ARG A 4 31.52 29.27 -30.69
C ARG A 4 30.66 28.35 -29.82
N GLY A 5 31.33 27.59 -28.95
CA GLY A 5 30.78 26.50 -28.16
C GLY A 5 29.51 26.84 -27.40
N LEU A 6 28.40 26.23 -27.83
CA LEU A 6 27.12 26.16 -27.13
C LEU A 6 27.12 25.11 -26.00
N GLY A 7 28.14 24.25 -25.91
CA GLY A 7 28.19 23.14 -24.94
C GLY A 7 28.54 23.55 -23.51
N ARG A 8 29.50 24.47 -23.32
CA ARG A 8 30.04 24.78 -21.97
C ARG A 8 29.06 25.50 -21.02
N GLY A 9 28.06 26.21 -21.56
CA GLY A 9 27.06 26.90 -20.74
C GLY A 9 25.93 25.97 -20.30
N LEU A 10 25.55 25.03 -21.16
CA LEU A 10 24.50 24.05 -20.91
C LEU A 10 24.95 23.00 -19.89
N ASP A 11 26.17 22.48 -20.02
CA ASP A 11 26.73 21.52 -19.06
C ASP A 11 26.80 22.10 -17.65
N HIS A 12 27.19 23.37 -17.51
CA HIS A 12 27.31 24.04 -16.22
C HIS A 12 25.93 24.34 -15.59
N LEU A 13 24.91 24.61 -16.41
CA LEU A 13 23.52 24.75 -15.96
C LEU A 13 22.89 23.41 -15.55
N ILE A 14 23.24 22.32 -16.25
CA ILE A 14 22.83 20.95 -15.93
C ILE A 14 23.49 20.51 -14.62
N GLU A 15 24.77 20.80 -14.41
CA GLU A 15 25.52 20.48 -13.19
C GLU A 15 25.01 21.25 -11.96
N GLN A 16 24.61 22.52 -12.14
CA GLN A 16 23.93 23.30 -11.10
C GLN A 16 22.53 22.76 -10.75
N ASN A 17 21.74 22.32 -11.73
CA ASN A 17 20.42 21.72 -11.47
C ASN A 17 20.51 20.28 -10.92
N ALA A 18 21.53 19.51 -11.29
CA ALA A 18 21.73 18.15 -10.79
C ALA A 18 21.93 18.11 -9.26
N THR A 19 22.41 19.22 -8.68
CA THR A 19 22.59 19.37 -7.23
C THR A 19 21.26 19.59 -6.48
N GLU A 20 20.19 20.02 -7.18
CA GLU A 20 18.86 20.24 -6.59
C GLU A 20 17.95 18.99 -6.63
N LEU A 21 18.37 17.89 -7.24
CA LEU A 21 17.57 16.65 -7.28
C LEU A 21 17.37 16.05 -5.88
N GLY A 22 18.38 16.13 -5.00
CA GLY A 22 18.25 15.67 -3.61
C GLY A 22 17.28 16.49 -2.75
N PHE A 23 16.90 17.70 -3.19
CA PHE A 23 15.84 18.48 -2.55
C PHE A 23 14.45 17.93 -2.88
N LEU A 24 14.27 17.31 -4.05
CA LEU A 24 12.99 16.71 -4.45
C LEU A 24 12.68 15.43 -3.66
N ASP A 25 13.69 14.65 -3.28
CA ASP A 25 13.53 13.49 -2.38
C ASP A 25 12.94 13.87 -1.02
N ALA A 26 13.10 15.14 -0.57
CA ALA A 26 12.53 15.62 0.68
C ALA A 26 10.99 15.73 0.65
N TYR A 27 10.39 15.74 -0.55
CA TYR A 27 8.92 15.79 -0.71
C TYR A 27 8.26 14.42 -0.63
N GLY A 28 9.04 13.36 -0.46
CA GLY A 28 8.53 11.99 -0.33
C GLY A 28 8.27 11.33 -1.69
N PRO A 29 7.88 10.04 -1.66
CA PRO A 29 7.61 9.27 -2.86
C PRO A 29 6.48 9.89 -3.68
N ALA A 30 6.50 9.68 -4.99
CA ALA A 30 5.37 10.04 -5.83
C ALA A 30 4.11 9.28 -5.34
N PRO A 31 2.89 9.82 -5.52
CA PRO A 31 1.66 9.17 -5.02
C PRO A 31 1.52 7.71 -5.44
N GLU A 32 1.85 7.39 -6.70
CA GLU A 32 1.81 6.02 -7.22
C GLU A 32 2.84 5.10 -6.54
N GLU A 33 4.04 5.60 -6.28
CA GLU A 33 5.09 4.87 -5.55
C GLU A 33 4.65 4.62 -4.10
N ALA A 34 4.07 5.63 -3.44
CA ALA A 34 3.54 5.50 -2.08
C ALA A 34 2.44 4.41 -1.99
N LEU A 35 1.50 4.40 -2.93
CA LEU A 35 0.47 3.35 -2.99
C LEU A 35 1.06 1.96 -3.28
N GLY A 36 2.09 1.90 -4.14
CA GLY A 36 2.88 0.71 -4.37
C GLY A 36 3.55 0.17 -3.10
N GLU A 37 4.13 1.06 -2.29
CA GLU A 37 4.74 0.72 -1.00
C GLU A 37 3.71 0.20 0.02
N VAL A 38 2.49 0.75 0.04
CA VAL A 38 1.38 0.28 0.87
C VAL A 38 1.01 -1.16 0.51
N PHE A 39 0.84 -1.46 -0.78
CA PHE A 39 0.55 -2.82 -1.26
C PHE A 39 1.66 -3.80 -0.82
N ASP A 40 2.92 -3.40 -1.00
CA ASP A 40 4.08 -4.21 -0.69
C ASP A 40 4.21 -4.47 0.82
N ALA A 41 3.93 -3.47 1.65
CA ALA A 41 3.91 -3.60 3.10
C ALA A 41 2.78 -4.52 3.58
N ALA A 42 1.58 -4.37 3.03
CA ALA A 42 0.45 -5.24 3.33
C ALA A 42 0.73 -6.70 2.95
N CYS A 43 1.32 -6.95 1.77
CA CYS A 43 1.74 -8.30 1.35
C CYS A 43 2.75 -8.92 2.34
N ARG A 44 3.69 -8.13 2.86
CA ARG A 44 4.65 -8.60 3.87
C ARG A 44 3.95 -8.97 5.19
N ALA A 45 3.01 -8.15 5.64
CA ALA A 45 2.24 -8.43 6.87
C ALA A 45 1.38 -9.69 6.75
N LEU A 46 0.82 -9.95 5.57
CA LEU A 46 -0.02 -11.11 5.29
C LEU A 46 0.76 -12.39 5.00
N LYS A 47 2.09 -12.35 4.92
CA LYS A 47 2.93 -13.49 4.51
C LYS A 47 2.65 -14.80 5.25
N ALA A 48 2.27 -14.72 6.53
CA ALA A 48 1.94 -15.89 7.35
C ALA A 48 0.71 -16.68 6.86
N LEU A 49 -0.14 -16.10 6.01
CA LEU A 49 -1.30 -16.75 5.42
C LEU A 49 -0.97 -17.64 4.20
N GLU A 50 0.32 -17.73 3.84
CA GLU A 50 0.82 -18.58 2.74
C GLU A 50 0.15 -18.32 1.37
N GLY A 51 -0.36 -17.10 1.16
CA GLY A 51 -0.98 -16.69 -0.10
C GLY A 51 0.01 -16.49 -1.25
N VAL A 52 -0.54 -16.46 -2.47
CA VAL A 52 0.18 -16.24 -3.73
C VAL A 52 0.18 -14.75 -4.07
N ARG A 53 1.37 -14.17 -4.22
CA ARG A 53 1.57 -12.78 -4.67
C ARG A 53 1.80 -12.72 -6.18
N SER A 54 1.18 -11.74 -6.82
CA SER A 54 1.44 -11.26 -8.18
C SER A 54 1.78 -9.76 -8.14
N GLU A 55 2.02 -9.14 -9.29
CA GLU A 55 2.25 -7.70 -9.40
C GLU A 55 1.03 -6.87 -9.00
N ALA A 56 -0.18 -7.39 -9.23
CA ALA A 56 -1.44 -6.67 -9.03
C ALA A 56 -2.25 -7.19 -7.83
N SER A 57 -1.89 -8.34 -7.24
CA SER A 57 -2.70 -8.96 -6.20
C SER A 57 -1.93 -9.87 -5.25
N TYR A 58 -2.53 -10.12 -4.10
CA TYR A 58 -2.16 -11.17 -3.16
C TYR A 58 -3.41 -11.96 -2.82
N VAL A 59 -3.35 -13.30 -2.92
CA VAL A 59 -4.51 -14.18 -2.72
C VAL A 59 -4.14 -15.31 -1.76
N ALA A 60 -4.81 -15.35 -0.62
CA ALA A 60 -4.79 -16.44 0.36
C ALA A 60 -6.20 -17.01 0.54
N ALA A 61 -6.36 -18.07 1.34
CA ALA A 61 -7.61 -18.83 1.46
C ALA A 61 -8.84 -17.97 1.81
N SER A 62 -8.67 -16.96 2.65
CA SER A 62 -9.77 -16.10 3.11
C SER A 62 -9.48 -14.60 2.96
N VAL A 63 -8.39 -14.27 2.26
CA VAL A 63 -7.91 -12.89 2.12
C VAL A 63 -7.50 -12.64 0.67
N VAL A 64 -8.00 -11.56 0.11
CA VAL A 64 -7.60 -11.06 -1.20
C VAL A 64 -7.19 -9.60 -1.04
N LEU A 65 -6.02 -9.25 -1.54
CA LEU A 65 -5.58 -7.86 -1.67
C LEU A 65 -5.38 -7.58 -3.16
N HIS A 66 -6.00 -6.54 -3.69
CA HIS A 66 -5.91 -6.15 -5.10
C HIS A 66 -5.48 -4.70 -5.23
N ARG A 67 -4.53 -4.40 -6.11
CA ARG A 67 -4.08 -3.04 -6.38
C ARG A 67 -5.11 -2.31 -7.23
N GLU A 68 -5.55 -1.16 -6.78
CA GLU A 68 -6.43 -0.22 -7.47
C GLU A 68 -5.69 1.11 -7.69
N GLU A 69 -6.27 2.02 -8.47
CA GLU A 69 -5.65 3.32 -8.78
C GLU A 69 -5.43 4.17 -7.51
N ASP A 70 -6.38 4.11 -6.58
CA ASP A 70 -6.39 4.92 -5.35
C ASP A 70 -5.83 4.19 -4.11
N GLY A 71 -5.38 2.94 -4.25
CA GLY A 71 -4.84 2.16 -3.13
C GLY A 71 -4.90 0.65 -3.32
N SER A 72 -4.96 -0.10 -2.22
CA SER A 72 -5.04 -1.56 -2.24
C SER A 72 -6.31 -2.06 -1.57
N ARG A 73 -7.22 -2.65 -2.33
CA ARG A 73 -8.48 -3.22 -1.85
C ARG A 73 -8.23 -4.53 -1.15
N LEU A 74 -8.50 -4.56 0.14
CA LEU A 74 -8.46 -5.73 0.99
C LEU A 74 -9.87 -6.30 1.13
N THR A 75 -10.04 -7.58 0.79
CA THR A 75 -11.23 -8.37 1.09
C THR A 75 -10.85 -9.47 2.07
N TRP A 76 -11.58 -9.57 3.17
CA TRP A 76 -11.43 -10.62 4.17
C TRP A 76 -12.75 -11.35 4.33
N THR A 77 -12.76 -12.65 4.04
CA THR A 77 -13.91 -13.54 4.24
C THR A 77 -13.68 -14.45 5.43
N GLY A 78 -14.74 -14.93 6.07
CA GLY A 78 -14.61 -15.85 7.20
C GLY A 78 -15.92 -16.03 7.94
N GLN A 79 -15.84 -16.56 9.16
CA GLN A 79 -16.96 -16.60 10.10
C GLN A 79 -16.61 -15.78 11.34
N HIS A 80 -17.59 -15.03 11.84
CA HIS A 80 -17.47 -14.20 13.05
C HIS A 80 -16.21 -13.31 13.04
N LEU A 81 -16.03 -12.56 11.95
CA LEU A 81 -14.88 -11.66 11.79
C LEU A 81 -14.75 -10.76 13.04
N PRO A 82 -13.55 -10.69 13.65
CA PRO A 82 -13.34 -9.99 14.91
C PRO A 82 -13.20 -8.49 14.66
N LEU A 83 -14.15 -7.89 13.93
CA LEU A 83 -14.20 -6.48 13.55
C LEU A 83 -15.53 -5.86 13.96
N VAL A 84 -15.50 -4.55 14.16
CA VAL A 84 -16.66 -3.66 14.16
C VAL A 84 -16.51 -2.63 13.03
N ASP A 85 -17.60 -1.98 12.60
CA ASP A 85 -17.57 -1.05 11.45
C ASP A 85 -16.49 0.03 11.58
N SER A 86 -16.29 0.57 12.80
CA SER A 86 -15.29 1.61 13.04
C SER A 86 -13.84 1.14 12.86
N ASP A 87 -13.56 -0.16 12.96
CA ASP A 87 -12.22 -0.70 12.71
C ASP A 87 -11.78 -0.45 11.25
N LEU A 88 -12.73 -0.39 10.30
CA LEU A 88 -12.47 -0.23 8.86
C LEU A 88 -12.48 1.24 8.39
N MET A 89 -12.61 2.18 9.33
CA MET A 89 -12.68 3.63 9.09
C MET A 89 -11.53 4.39 9.76
N LEU A 90 -10.51 3.65 10.21
CA LEU A 90 -9.32 4.19 10.87
C LEU A 90 -8.34 4.84 9.86
N PRO A 91 -7.39 5.66 10.32
CA PRO A 91 -6.38 6.26 9.45
C PRO A 91 -5.68 5.24 8.54
N GLY A 92 -5.52 5.58 7.26
CA GLY A 92 -4.98 4.69 6.22
C GLY A 92 -6.00 3.75 5.59
N MET A 93 -7.25 3.78 6.05
CA MET A 93 -8.37 3.00 5.52
C MET A 93 -9.49 3.88 4.99
N ARG A 94 -10.07 3.49 3.85
CA ARG A 94 -11.21 4.14 3.22
C ARG A 94 -12.21 3.10 2.74
N GLU A 95 -13.46 3.52 2.54
CA GLU A 95 -14.51 2.68 1.96
C GLU A 95 -14.70 1.35 2.71
N GLY A 96 -14.49 1.39 4.03
CA GLY A 96 -14.66 0.25 4.91
C GLY A 96 -16.10 -0.24 4.95
N MET A 97 -16.30 -1.54 4.75
CA MET A 97 -17.59 -2.20 4.88
C MET A 97 -17.43 -3.52 5.60
N LEU A 98 -18.27 -3.75 6.61
CA LEU A 98 -18.42 -5.05 7.26
C LEU A 98 -19.83 -5.57 6.96
N SER A 99 -19.93 -6.82 6.52
CA SER A 99 -21.24 -7.44 6.29
C SER A 99 -22.00 -7.55 7.62
N PRO A 100 -23.36 -7.41 7.62
CA PRO A 100 -24.16 -7.59 8.84
C PRO A 100 -23.98 -8.97 9.49
N ALA A 101 -23.66 -9.99 8.69
CA ALA A 101 -23.37 -11.35 9.15
C ALA A 101 -21.95 -11.50 9.73
N ARG A 102 -21.10 -10.48 9.62
CA ARG A 102 -19.69 -10.49 10.02
C ARG A 102 -18.93 -11.67 9.41
N ASP A 103 -19.21 -11.95 8.15
CA ASP A 103 -18.60 -13.00 7.34
C ASP A 103 -17.75 -12.46 6.19
N LYS A 104 -17.82 -11.15 5.93
CA LYS A 104 -17.03 -10.45 4.91
C LYS A 104 -16.74 -9.03 5.35
N ALA A 105 -15.48 -8.61 5.20
CA ALA A 105 -15.04 -7.24 5.33
C ALA A 105 -14.33 -6.80 4.04
N GLU A 106 -14.54 -5.55 3.65
CA GLU A 106 -13.86 -4.91 2.52
C GLU A 106 -13.35 -3.53 2.96
N VAL A 107 -12.14 -3.18 2.55
CA VAL A 107 -11.55 -1.86 2.87
C VAL A 107 -10.47 -1.50 1.85
N LEU A 108 -10.38 -0.22 1.49
CA LEU A 108 -9.31 0.33 0.66
C LEU A 108 -8.17 0.84 1.54
N LEU A 109 -6.99 0.24 1.42
CA LEU A 109 -5.78 0.69 2.12
C LEU A 109 -5.09 1.76 1.27
N VAL A 110 -4.96 2.98 1.82
CA VAL A 110 -4.42 4.15 1.10
C VAL A 110 -3.16 4.72 1.72
N ASP A 111 -2.82 4.30 2.95
CA ASP A 111 -1.60 4.71 3.64
C ASP A 111 -1.15 3.60 4.61
N TRP A 112 0.14 3.53 4.90
CA TRP A 112 0.72 2.52 5.79
C TRP A 112 0.82 3.03 7.23
N THR A 113 -0.30 2.95 7.94
CA THR A 113 -0.42 3.42 9.33
C THR A 113 -0.28 2.28 10.35
N LEU A 114 -0.19 2.64 11.64
CA LEU A 114 -0.20 1.67 12.74
C LEU A 114 -1.53 0.90 12.77
N GLU A 115 -2.63 1.57 12.44
CA GLU A 115 -3.98 1.03 12.42
C GLU A 115 -4.15 0.00 11.30
N VAL A 116 -3.62 0.27 10.09
CA VAL A 116 -3.56 -0.70 9.00
C VAL A 116 -2.79 -1.94 9.43
N ARG A 117 -1.60 -1.75 10.01
CA ARG A 117 -0.79 -2.87 10.49
C ARG A 117 -1.53 -3.73 11.52
N ARG A 118 -2.16 -3.12 12.53
CA ARG A 118 -2.92 -3.84 13.56
C ARG A 118 -4.11 -4.60 12.99
N CYS A 119 -4.79 -4.05 11.99
CA CYS A 119 -5.89 -4.74 11.30
C CYS A 119 -5.41 -6.01 10.59
N LEU A 120 -4.28 -5.93 9.87
CA LEU A 120 -3.69 -7.09 9.21
C LEU A 120 -3.14 -8.12 10.21
N GLU A 121 -2.57 -7.68 11.34
CA GLU A 121 -2.14 -8.57 12.42
C GLU A 121 -3.32 -9.35 13.02
N ARG A 122 -4.43 -8.67 13.36
CA ARG A 122 -5.68 -9.33 13.83
C ARG A 122 -6.20 -10.36 12.84
N MET A 123 -6.08 -10.09 11.54
CA MET A 123 -6.49 -11.00 10.47
C MET A 123 -5.63 -12.26 10.42
N VAL A 124 -4.31 -12.11 10.56
CA VAL A 124 -3.38 -13.25 10.64
C VAL A 124 -3.62 -14.08 11.90
N GLU A 125 -3.82 -13.44 13.05
CA GLU A 125 -4.12 -14.10 14.33
C GLU A 125 -5.42 -14.90 14.28
N HIS A 126 -6.48 -14.34 13.70
CA HIS A 126 -7.79 -15.00 13.57
C HIS A 126 -7.70 -16.29 12.75
N GLN A 127 -6.88 -16.32 11.70
CA GLN A 127 -6.68 -17.53 10.89
C GLN A 127 -5.72 -18.55 11.51
N SER A 128 -4.82 -18.08 12.38
CA SER A 128 -3.85 -18.95 13.06
C SER A 128 -4.44 -19.63 14.29
N THR A 129 -5.60 -19.17 14.76
CA THR A 129 -6.29 -19.76 15.92
C THR A 129 -7.18 -20.92 15.44
N PRO A 130 -6.89 -22.18 15.83
CA PRO A 130 -7.77 -23.29 15.51
C PRO A 130 -9.13 -23.08 16.19
N ALA A 131 -10.20 -23.29 15.42
CA ALA A 131 -11.58 -23.24 15.90
C ALA A 131 -11.88 -24.29 16.97
#